data_AF-A0A7W5ELZ9-F1
#
_entry.id   AF-A0A7W5ELZ9-F1
#
_cell.length_a   1.000
_cell.length_b   1.000
_cell.length_c   1.000
_cell.angle_alpha   90.00
_cell.angle_beta   90.00
_cell.angle_gamma   90.00
#
_symmetry.space_group_name_H-M   'P 1'
#
loop_
_entity.id
_entity.type
_entity.pdbx_description
1 polymer ?
#
loop_
_entity_poly.entity_id
_entity_poly.type
_entity_poly.pdbx_seq_one_letter_code
_entity_poly.pdbx_strand_id
1 'polypeptide(L)'
;MKRVLFFILFFLSFDAVALGPQKSCFRTGADREGICSVSLTTLITRGEEFDGKIVMVTGYFAYAEYPMIFVSKEAFLSSDAASGVGIVLPESSALARKLTNSDHQIVEIVGRYHAVAEDVSAFGALRTGGKISEITSAGPTEAMPWGYSLPVPYGVEKKAHSGGAETP
;
A
#
# COMPACT_ATOMS: atom_id res chain seq x y z
N MET A 1 45.46 -34.38 -27.58
CA MET A 1 44.68 -34.45 -26.34
C MET A 1 44.51 -33.05 -25.77
N LYS A 2 43.30 -32.47 -25.81
CA LYS A 2 42.99 -31.25 -25.04
C LYS A 2 41.48 -31.25 -24.76
N ARG A 3 41.14 -31.47 -23.49
CA ARG A 3 39.77 -31.54 -22.97
C ARG A 3 39.20 -30.11 -22.94
N VAL A 4 38.11 -29.87 -23.66
CA VAL A 4 37.33 -28.64 -23.52
C VAL A 4 36.23 -28.91 -22.51
N LEU A 5 36.28 -28.16 -21.41
CA LEU A 5 35.40 -28.26 -20.26
C LEU A 5 34.00 -27.76 -20.64
N PHE A 6 32.99 -28.60 -20.46
CA PHE A 6 31.58 -28.19 -20.49
C PHE A 6 31.30 -27.27 -19.29
N PHE A 7 31.05 -25.99 -19.53
CA PHE A 7 30.39 -25.12 -18.55
C PHE A 7 28.88 -25.27 -18.75
N ILE A 8 28.25 -26.07 -17.88
CA ILE A 8 26.80 -26.11 -17.74
C ILE A 8 26.41 -24.84 -16.98
N LEU A 9 25.94 -23.83 -17.71
CA LEU A 9 25.18 -22.73 -17.12
C LEU A 9 23.86 -23.31 -16.62
N PHE A 10 23.78 -23.52 -15.31
CA PHE A 10 22.52 -23.72 -14.60
C PHE A 10 21.68 -22.44 -14.80
N PHE A 11 20.77 -22.47 -15.77
CA PHE A 11 19.63 -21.57 -15.78
C PHE A 11 18.79 -21.93 -14.56
N LEU A 12 19.07 -21.25 -13.44
CA LEU A 12 18.13 -21.16 -12.34
C LEU A 12 16.92 -20.43 -12.89
N SER A 13 15.91 -21.21 -13.29
CA SER A 13 14.55 -20.73 -13.42
C SER A 13 14.17 -20.18 -12.05
N PHE A 14 14.33 -18.87 -11.88
CA PHE A 14 13.59 -18.15 -10.87
C PHE A 14 12.13 -18.27 -11.30
N ASP A 15 11.45 -19.31 -10.82
CA ASP A 15 10.00 -19.31 -10.72
C ASP A 15 9.66 -18.19 -9.72
N ALA A 16 9.70 -16.95 -10.23
CA ALA A 16 9.04 -15.83 -9.62
C ALA A 16 7.57 -16.23 -9.59
N VAL A 17 7.13 -16.71 -8.43
CA VAL A 17 5.73 -16.97 -8.15
C VAL A 17 5.03 -15.63 -8.30
N ALA A 18 4.58 -15.37 -9.53
CA ALA A 18 3.74 -14.25 -9.89
C ALA A 18 2.40 -14.49 -9.20
N LEU A 19 2.31 -14.06 -7.94
CA LEU A 19 1.03 -13.80 -7.31
C LEU A 19 0.41 -12.66 -8.12
N GLY A 20 -0.36 -13.03 -9.14
CA GLY A 20 -1.12 -12.10 -9.95
C GLY A 20 -2.15 -11.34 -9.12
N PRO A 21 -2.66 -10.21 -9.65
CA PRO A 21 -3.53 -9.28 -8.92
C PRO A 21 -4.87 -9.93 -8.51
N GLN A 22 -5.24 -11.06 -9.11
CA GLN A 22 -6.45 -11.81 -8.74
C GLN A 22 -6.42 -12.35 -7.30
N LYS A 23 -5.25 -12.56 -6.69
CA LYS A 23 -5.17 -13.04 -5.29
C LYS A 23 -5.20 -11.92 -4.25
N SER A 24 -4.92 -10.67 -4.64
CA SER A 24 -4.95 -9.51 -3.75
C SER A 24 -6.29 -8.77 -3.77
N CYS A 25 -7.09 -8.97 -4.82
CA CYS A 25 -8.42 -8.36 -4.94
C CYS A 25 -9.51 -9.31 -4.48
N PHE A 26 -10.28 -8.91 -3.47
CA PHE A 26 -11.42 -9.65 -2.97
C PHE A 26 -12.71 -8.85 -3.12
N ARG A 27 -13.83 -9.58 -3.22
CA ARG A 27 -15.17 -8.95 -3.25
C ARG A 27 -15.69 -8.82 -1.82
N THR A 28 -16.05 -7.60 -1.44
CA THR A 28 -16.74 -7.29 -0.18
C THR A 28 -18.22 -7.04 -0.45
N GLY A 29 -19.09 -7.96 -0.02
CA GLY A 29 -20.54 -7.74 0.05
C GLY A 29 -21.22 -7.30 -1.26
N ALA A 30 -22.13 -6.32 -1.15
CA ALA A 30 -23.02 -5.84 -2.22
C ALA A 30 -22.35 -4.91 -3.25
N ASP A 31 -21.07 -4.58 -3.08
CA ASP A 31 -20.34 -3.75 -4.02
C ASP A 31 -19.91 -4.56 -5.25
N ARG A 32 -20.18 -4.00 -6.43
CA ARG A 32 -19.87 -4.66 -7.71
C ARG A 32 -18.37 -4.68 -8.00
N GLU A 33 -17.61 -3.73 -7.45
CA GLU A 33 -16.16 -3.60 -7.56
C GLU A 33 -15.45 -4.28 -6.37
N GLY A 34 -14.41 -5.07 -6.65
CA GLY A 34 -13.59 -5.70 -5.60
C GLY A 34 -12.51 -4.75 -5.07
N ILE A 35 -12.15 -4.90 -3.79
CA ILE A 35 -11.08 -4.14 -3.14
C ILE A 35 -9.78 -4.96 -3.23
N CYS A 36 -8.71 -4.34 -3.69
CA CYS A 36 -7.37 -4.91 -3.74
C CYS A 36 -6.57 -4.51 -2.50
N SER A 37 -6.38 -5.43 -1.56
CA SER A 37 -5.47 -5.21 -0.41
C SER A 37 -4.06 -5.58 -0.82
N VAL A 38 -3.17 -4.58 -0.86
CA VAL A 38 -1.78 -4.74 -1.29
C VAL A 38 -0.86 -3.86 -0.45
N SER A 39 0.41 -4.25 -0.35
CA SER A 39 1.41 -3.35 0.24
C SER A 39 1.67 -2.15 -0.69
N LEU A 40 2.02 -1.00 -0.11
CA LEU A 40 2.31 0.20 -0.89
C LEU A 40 3.49 -0.01 -1.85
N THR A 41 4.52 -0.77 -1.44
CA THR A 41 5.63 -1.17 -2.33
C THR A 41 5.15 -1.95 -3.55
N THR A 42 4.20 -2.88 -3.37
CA THR A 42 3.62 -3.65 -4.48
C THR A 42 2.84 -2.72 -5.41
N LEU A 43 2.05 -1.81 -4.84
CA LEU A 43 1.28 -0.83 -5.59
C LEU A 43 2.20 0.04 -6.46
N ILE A 44 3.32 0.52 -5.93
CA ILE A 44 4.30 1.34 -6.66
C ILE A 44 5.01 0.52 -7.75
N THR A 45 5.45 -0.69 -7.43
CA THR A 45 6.28 -1.50 -8.34
C THR A 45 5.47 -2.11 -9.49
N ARG A 46 4.18 -2.41 -9.25
CA ARG A 46 3.27 -3.08 -10.19
C ARG A 46 2.01 -2.25 -10.45
N GLY A 47 2.14 -0.92 -10.42
CA GLY A 47 1.01 0.01 -10.45
C GLY A 47 0.05 -0.20 -11.63
N GLU A 48 0.59 -0.50 -12.81
CA GLU A 48 -0.22 -0.77 -14.02
C GLU A 48 -1.25 -1.90 -13.81
N GLU A 49 -0.98 -2.87 -12.93
CA GLU A 49 -1.91 -3.96 -12.63
C GLU A 49 -3.10 -3.53 -11.76
N PHE A 50 -2.97 -2.40 -11.07
CA PHE A 50 -3.96 -1.86 -10.14
C PHE A 50 -4.63 -0.59 -10.64
N ASP A 51 -4.23 -0.09 -11.81
CA ASP A 51 -4.78 1.14 -12.39
C ASP A 51 -6.31 1.06 -12.53
N GLY A 52 -6.99 2.09 -12.03
CA GLY A 52 -8.44 2.20 -12.00
C GLY A 52 -9.14 1.31 -10.98
N LYS A 53 -8.44 0.46 -10.20
CA LYS A 53 -9.04 -0.40 -9.18
C LYS A 53 -9.15 0.30 -7.83
N ILE A 54 -10.08 -0.17 -7.01
CA ILE A 54 -10.13 0.21 -5.59
C ILE A 54 -9.06 -0.56 -4.84
N VAL A 55 -8.16 0.15 -4.18
CA VAL A 55 -7.08 -0.42 -3.39
C VAL A 55 -7.26 -0.07 -1.92
N MET A 56 -6.82 -0.96 -1.05
CA MET A 56 -6.64 -0.73 0.38
C MET A 56 -5.14 -0.85 0.67
N VAL A 57 -4.55 0.24 1.13
CA VAL A 57 -3.11 0.32 1.41
C VAL A 57 -2.84 0.97 2.76
N THR A 58 -1.76 0.54 3.40
CA THR A 58 -1.27 1.10 4.65
C THR A 58 0.10 1.73 4.44
N GLY A 59 0.34 2.87 5.06
CA GLY A 59 1.60 3.61 4.93
C GLY A 59 1.65 4.83 5.83
N TYR A 60 2.78 5.54 5.77
CA TYR A 60 3.03 6.74 6.56
C TYR A 60 2.48 7.98 5.84
N PHE A 61 1.46 8.61 6.40
CA PHE A 61 0.82 9.78 5.79
C PHE A 61 1.51 11.08 6.20
N ALA A 62 1.74 11.93 5.22
CA ALA A 62 2.23 13.28 5.41
C ALA A 62 1.27 14.26 4.72
N TYR A 63 0.70 15.16 5.51
CA TYR A 63 -0.09 16.27 5.01
C TYR A 63 0.83 17.40 4.55
N ALA A 64 0.69 17.80 3.29
CA ALA A 64 1.43 18.89 2.69
C ALA A 64 0.57 19.56 1.61
N GLU A 65 1.14 20.53 0.87
CA GLU A 65 0.48 21.11 -0.31
C GLU A 65 0.10 20.01 -1.33
N TYR A 66 0.94 18.98 -1.43
CA TYR A 66 0.64 17.73 -2.11
C TYR A 66 0.67 16.57 -1.09
N PRO A 67 -0.49 16.15 -0.53
CA PRO A 67 -0.53 15.09 0.47
C PRO A 67 -0.06 13.74 -0.10
N MET A 68 0.72 13.00 0.68
CA MET A 68 1.31 11.74 0.24
C MET A 68 1.23 10.66 1.32
N ILE A 69 1.18 9.41 0.88
CA ILE A 69 1.42 8.24 1.72
C ILE A 69 2.73 7.58 1.29
N PHE A 70 3.62 7.32 2.24
CA PHE A 70 4.94 6.73 2.02
C PHE A 70 5.00 5.28 2.51
N VAL A 71 5.88 4.47 1.92
CA VAL A 71 6.08 3.07 2.34
C VAL A 71 6.56 2.95 3.78
N SER A 72 7.22 3.98 4.32
CA SER A 72 7.68 4.06 5.70
C SER A 72 7.93 5.51 6.14
N LYS A 73 8.17 5.70 7.44
CA LYS A 73 8.59 6.99 8.00
C LYS A 73 9.95 7.42 7.46
N GLU A 74 10.86 6.48 7.23
CA GLU A 74 12.21 6.74 6.72
C GLU A 74 12.16 7.27 5.29
N ALA A 75 11.30 6.71 4.43
CA ALA A 75 11.09 7.20 3.06
C ALA A 75 10.58 8.64 3.04
N PHE A 76 9.68 8.99 3.96
CA PHE A 76 9.26 10.38 4.15
C PHE A 76 10.42 11.28 4.60
N LEU A 77 11.17 10.86 5.63
CA LEU A 77 12.29 11.66 6.17
C LEU A 77 13.41 11.86 5.16
N SER A 78 13.62 10.91 4.23
CA SER A 78 14.56 11.05 3.12
C SER A 78 13.98 11.78 1.90
N SER A 79 12.73 12.25 1.97
CA SER A 79 12.02 12.91 0.85
C SER A 79 12.00 12.06 -0.42
N ASP A 80 11.93 10.74 -0.28
CA ASP A 80 11.89 9.81 -1.42
C ASP A 80 10.46 9.69 -1.96
N ALA A 81 10.08 10.60 -2.86
CA ALA A 81 8.75 10.56 -3.47
C ALA A 81 8.52 9.34 -4.36
N ALA A 82 9.56 8.67 -4.86
CA ALA A 82 9.37 7.42 -5.62
C ALA A 82 8.84 6.30 -4.71
N SER A 83 9.12 6.40 -3.41
CA SER A 83 8.57 5.54 -2.35
C SER A 83 7.24 6.07 -1.77
N GLY A 84 6.60 7.02 -2.43
CA GLY A 84 5.33 7.59 -2.01
C GLY A 84 4.27 7.62 -3.11
N VAL A 85 3.01 7.63 -2.70
CA VAL A 85 1.84 7.74 -3.58
C VAL A 85 1.07 8.99 -3.20
N GLY A 86 0.68 9.78 -4.20
CA GLY A 86 -0.09 11.00 -3.99
C GLY A 86 -1.51 10.73 -3.52
N ILE A 87 -2.04 11.61 -2.68
CA ILE A 87 -3.39 11.49 -2.11
C ILE A 87 -4.21 12.69 -2.56
N VAL A 88 -5.24 12.43 -3.38
CA VAL A 88 -6.22 13.45 -3.77
C VAL A 88 -7.28 13.54 -2.69
N LEU A 89 -7.17 14.54 -1.82
CA LEU A 89 -8.12 14.75 -0.74
C LEU A 89 -9.49 15.18 -1.29
N PRO A 90 -10.60 14.55 -0.88
CA PRO A 90 -11.93 15.00 -1.24
C PRO A 90 -12.23 16.36 -0.58
N GLU A 91 -12.61 17.35 -1.39
CA GLU A 91 -12.91 18.71 -0.95
C GLU A 91 -13.92 18.71 0.21
N SER A 92 -13.59 19.45 1.28
CA SER A 92 -14.44 19.72 2.46
C SER A 92 -15.23 18.52 3.01
N SER A 93 -14.57 17.37 3.20
CA SER A 93 -15.21 16.17 3.76
C SER A 93 -14.74 15.87 5.19
N ALA A 94 -15.56 15.15 5.97
CA ALA A 94 -15.14 14.61 7.26
C ALA A 94 -13.88 13.73 7.12
N LEU A 95 -13.69 13.12 5.94
CA LEU A 95 -12.54 12.31 5.58
C LEU A 95 -11.27 13.14 5.42
N ALA A 96 -11.34 14.28 4.73
CA ALA A 96 -10.20 15.20 4.62
C ALA A 96 -9.73 15.67 5.99
N ARG A 97 -10.67 16.06 6.87
CA ARG A 97 -10.33 16.44 8.25
C ARG A 97 -9.70 15.28 9.03
N LYS A 98 -10.20 14.05 8.85
CA LYS A 98 -9.63 12.86 9.49
C LYS A 98 -8.19 12.61 9.04
N LEU A 99 -7.92 12.74 7.74
CA LEU A 99 -6.57 12.62 7.18
C LEU A 99 -5.65 13.73 7.68
N THR A 100 -6.08 14.99 7.67
CA THR A 100 -5.30 16.11 8.22
C THR A 100 -4.95 15.90 9.70
N ASN A 101 -5.89 15.37 10.51
CA ASN A 101 -5.62 15.03 11.91
C ASN A 101 -4.72 13.80 12.10
N SER A 102 -4.51 13.01 11.04
CA SER A 102 -3.63 11.83 11.02
C SER A 102 -2.27 12.15 10.40
N ASP A 103 -1.93 13.44 10.27
CA ASP A 103 -0.63 13.85 9.78
C ASP A 103 0.51 13.20 10.59
N HIS A 104 1.54 12.75 9.88
CA HIS A 104 2.70 12.05 10.43
C HIS A 104 2.38 10.73 11.15
N GLN A 105 1.29 10.04 10.77
CA GLN A 105 0.89 8.75 11.34
C GLN A 105 0.83 7.63 10.29
N ILE A 106 0.83 6.39 10.76
CA ILE A 106 0.50 5.24 9.92
C ILE A 106 -1.01 5.20 9.73
N VAL A 107 -1.45 5.22 8.48
CA VAL A 107 -2.86 5.21 8.10
C VAL A 107 -3.15 4.09 7.12
N GLU A 108 -4.37 3.59 7.17
CA GLU A 108 -4.97 2.79 6.09
C GLU A 108 -5.83 3.71 5.22
N ILE A 109 -5.72 3.58 3.90
CA ILE A 109 -6.50 4.34 2.92
C ILE A 109 -7.15 3.36 1.95
N VAL A 110 -8.44 3.57 1.71
CA VAL A 110 -9.23 2.89 0.67
C VAL A 110 -9.67 3.92 -0.36
N GLY A 111 -9.27 3.72 -1.62
CA GLY A 111 -9.61 4.61 -2.72
C GLY A 111 -9.24 4.03 -4.09
N ARG A 112 -9.52 4.78 -5.15
CA ARG A 112 -9.17 4.39 -6.52
C ARG A 112 -7.73 4.76 -6.83
N TYR A 113 -6.94 3.78 -7.25
CA TYR A 113 -5.55 4.01 -7.63
C TYR A 113 -5.41 4.37 -9.12
N HIS A 114 -4.48 5.26 -9.41
CA HIS A 114 -4.04 5.62 -10.75
C HIS A 114 -2.52 5.48 -10.86
N ALA A 115 -2.05 4.69 -11.81
CA ALA A 115 -0.63 4.37 -12.00
C ALA A 115 0.18 5.53 -12.58
N VAL A 116 -0.49 6.58 -13.07
CA VAL A 116 0.16 7.75 -13.66
C VAL A 116 0.91 8.52 -12.57
N ALA A 117 2.24 8.40 -12.59
CA ALA A 117 3.16 9.14 -11.74
C ALA A 117 3.04 10.65 -11.98
N GLU A 118 2.78 11.42 -10.93
CA GLU A 118 2.71 12.88 -10.99
C GLU A 118 4.09 13.49 -10.75
N ASP A 119 4.38 14.56 -11.50
CA ASP A 119 5.57 15.37 -11.28
C ASP A 119 5.34 16.26 -10.06
N VAL A 120 6.20 16.11 -9.07
CA VAL A 120 6.15 16.84 -7.81
C VAL A 120 7.43 17.67 -7.61
N SER A 121 8.13 18.04 -8.69
CA SER A 121 9.39 18.79 -8.64
C SER A 121 9.25 20.13 -7.94
N ALA A 122 8.07 20.75 -8.04
CA ALA A 122 7.72 21.97 -7.32
C ALA A 122 7.79 21.81 -5.78
N PHE A 123 7.72 20.57 -5.29
CA PHE A 123 7.73 20.19 -3.88
C PHE A 123 9.01 19.48 -3.46
N GLY A 124 10.06 19.54 -4.27
CA GLY A 124 11.40 19.03 -3.93
C GLY A 124 11.65 17.56 -4.23
N ALA A 125 10.75 16.89 -4.95
CA ALA A 125 10.91 15.49 -5.34
C ALA A 125 10.53 15.26 -6.81
N LEU A 126 11.05 14.22 -7.47
CA LEU A 126 10.88 14.11 -8.93
C LEU A 126 9.49 13.60 -9.33
N ARG A 127 9.14 12.37 -8.91
CA ARG A 127 7.89 11.71 -9.34
C ARG A 127 7.35 10.81 -8.25
N THR A 128 6.03 10.71 -8.15
CA THR A 128 5.36 9.77 -7.27
C THR A 128 5.26 8.38 -7.90
N GLY A 129 4.95 7.36 -7.09
CA GLY A 129 4.55 6.04 -7.57
C GLY A 129 3.10 5.95 -8.04
N GLY A 130 2.45 7.07 -8.38
CA GLY A 130 1.04 7.17 -8.76
C GLY A 130 0.23 8.03 -7.78
N LYS A 131 -1.10 7.91 -7.84
CA LYS A 131 -2.01 8.61 -6.92
C LYS A 131 -3.23 7.78 -6.53
N ILE A 132 -3.83 8.12 -5.39
CA ILE A 132 -5.11 7.59 -4.92
C ILE A 132 -6.13 8.73 -4.88
N SER A 133 -7.27 8.54 -5.52
CA SER A 133 -8.43 9.43 -5.53
C SER A 133 -9.69 8.68 -5.11
N GLU A 134 -10.86 9.34 -5.15
CA GLU A 134 -12.16 8.73 -4.79
C GLU A 134 -12.09 7.98 -3.45
N ILE A 135 -11.44 8.60 -2.45
CA ILE A 135 -11.17 7.95 -1.17
C ILE A 135 -12.50 7.74 -0.44
N THR A 136 -12.80 6.49 -0.09
CA THR A 136 -14.03 6.10 0.60
C THR A 136 -13.81 5.85 2.09
N SER A 137 -12.59 5.48 2.49
CA SER A 137 -12.20 5.30 3.88
C SER A 137 -10.74 5.67 4.09
N ALA A 138 -10.43 6.27 5.24
CA ALA A 138 -9.07 6.57 5.65
C ALA A 138 -9.01 6.72 7.17
N GLY A 139 -7.88 6.38 7.79
CA GLY A 139 -7.64 6.69 9.20
C GLY A 139 -6.41 6.01 9.79
N PRO A 140 -6.05 6.37 11.04
CA PRO A 140 -4.95 5.74 11.74
C PRO A 140 -5.18 4.23 11.88
N THR A 141 -4.11 3.46 11.76
CA THR A 141 -4.14 2.01 11.97
C THR A 141 -2.90 1.55 12.72
N GLU A 142 -3.04 0.51 13.53
CA GLU A 142 -1.92 -0.19 14.17
C GLU A 142 -1.37 -1.32 13.27
N ALA A 143 -2.05 -1.62 12.15
CA ALA A 143 -1.59 -2.60 11.19
C ALA A 143 -0.24 -2.16 10.60
N MET A 144 0.74 -3.08 10.61
CA MET A 144 2.06 -2.76 10.05
C MET A 144 1.96 -2.52 8.54
N PRO A 145 2.64 -1.49 8.00
CA PRO A 145 2.60 -1.15 6.57
C PRO A 145 3.30 -2.19 5.67
N TRP A 146 4.06 -3.13 6.26
CA TRP A 146 4.90 -4.08 5.52
C TRP A 146 4.30 -5.49 5.49
N GLY A 147 3.43 -5.71 4.52
CA GLY A 147 3.16 -7.05 4.01
C GLY A 147 1.74 -7.53 4.19
N TYR A 148 1.32 -8.33 3.23
CA TYR A 148 0.07 -9.05 3.16
C TYR A 148 -0.35 -9.59 4.53
N SER A 149 -1.36 -8.98 5.14
CA SER A 149 -2.35 -9.84 5.78
C SER A 149 -3.04 -10.56 4.62
N LEU A 150 -2.74 -11.86 4.46
CA LEU A 150 -3.70 -12.77 3.80
C LEU A 150 -5.10 -12.35 4.24
N PRO A 151 -6.12 -12.31 3.35
CA PRO A 151 -7.41 -11.71 3.67
C PRO A 151 -7.85 -12.20 5.05
N VAL A 152 -7.84 -11.31 6.04
CA VAL A 152 -8.30 -11.66 7.38
C VAL A 152 -9.80 -11.84 7.18
N PRO A 153 -10.32 -13.08 7.19
CA PRO A 153 -11.74 -13.26 7.01
C PRO A 153 -12.43 -12.46 8.12
N TYR A 154 -13.43 -11.66 7.75
CA TYR A 154 -14.23 -10.86 8.67
C TYR A 154 -14.69 -11.78 9.83
N GLY A 155 -14.11 -11.60 11.02
CA GLY A 155 -14.42 -12.43 12.19
C GLY A 155 -13.25 -12.92 13.07
N VAL A 156 -11.97 -12.69 12.72
CA VAL A 156 -10.84 -13.21 13.52
C VAL A 156 -10.26 -12.20 14.52
N GLU A 157 -10.52 -10.89 14.37
CA GLU A 157 -10.12 -9.90 15.38
C GLU A 157 -11.16 -9.79 16.50
N LYS A 158 -11.14 -10.78 17.41
CA LYS A 158 -11.53 -10.63 18.83
C LYS A 158 -11.19 -11.90 19.61
N LYS A 159 -9.90 -12.17 19.80
CA LYS A 159 -9.42 -12.98 20.94
C LYS A 159 -7.92 -12.78 21.15
N ALA A 160 -7.53 -11.61 21.64
CA ALA A 160 -6.18 -11.42 22.18
C ALA A 160 -6.11 -10.27 23.21
N HIS A 161 -6.98 -10.27 24.24
CA HIS A 161 -6.61 -9.75 25.57
C HIS A 161 -7.72 -10.03 26.61
N SER A 162 -7.63 -11.17 27.29
CA SER A 162 -8.09 -11.32 28.68
C SER A 162 -7.43 -12.57 29.27
N GLY A 163 -6.11 -12.51 29.41
CA GLY A 163 -5.37 -13.43 30.25
C GLY A 163 -5.11 -12.75 31.58
N GLY A 164 -5.63 -13.34 32.66
CA GLY A 164 -5.11 -13.14 34.01
C GLY A 164 -6.09 -12.56 35.03
N ALA A 165 -6.79 -13.44 35.76
CA ALA A 165 -6.81 -13.43 37.24
C ALA A 165 -7.72 -14.54 37.79
N GLU A 166 -7.17 -15.74 37.96
CA GLU A 166 -7.50 -16.72 39.02
C GLU A 166 -6.11 -17.24 39.42
N THR A 167 -5.62 -17.27 40.67
CA THR A 167 -6.17 -17.59 42.00
C THR A 167 -5.18 -17.00 43.05
N PRO A 168 -5.37 -17.05 44.39
CA PRO A 168 -5.98 -18.11 45.22
C PRO A 168 -7.31 -17.73 45.88
#